data_AF-A0A645K1V0-F1
#
_entry.id   AF-A0A645K1V0-F1
#
_cell.length_a   1.000
_cell.length_b   1.000
_cell.length_c   1.000
_cell.angle_alpha   90.00
_cell.angle_beta   90.00
_cell.angle_gamma   90.00
#
_symmetry.space_group_name_H-M   'P 1'
#
loop_
_entity.id
_entity.type
_entity.pdbx_description
1 polymer ?
#
loop_
_entity_poly.entity_id
_entity_poly.type
_entity_poly.pdbx_seq_one_letter_code
_entity_poly.pdbx_strand_id
1 'polypeptide(L)'
;MYENFTGGVVMSLAEHGFFAPEQANEFLTLGNLTAPGGRLPLNTSGGNLAECYMHGLELHIEAVRQLRGQSTARVADADLAVVISGPMVSPVSNMILGTAATL
;
A
#
# COMPACT_ATOMS: atom_id res chain seq x y z
N MET A 1 2.86 0.71 -0.79
CA MET A 1 3.02 1.32 -2.12
C MET A 1 4.25 2.19 -2.11
N TYR A 2 5.18 1.97 -3.04
CA TYR A 2 6.38 2.79 -3.14
C TYR A 2 6.03 4.24 -3.46
N GLU A 3 6.68 5.14 -2.76
CA GLU A 3 6.32 6.54 -2.72
C GLU A 3 7.61 7.41 -2.60
N ASN A 4 8.27 7.72 -3.71
CA ASN A 4 9.27 8.82 -3.70
C ASN A 4 8.59 10.18 -3.95
N PHE A 5 7.46 10.16 -4.64
CA PHE A 5 6.55 11.29 -4.86
C PHE A 5 5.11 10.79 -4.92
N THR A 6 4.16 11.64 -4.55
CA THR A 6 2.73 11.27 -4.44
C THR A 6 2.04 11.03 -5.79
N GLY A 7 2.46 11.70 -6.87
CA GLY A 7 1.83 11.53 -8.18
C GLY A 7 1.97 10.11 -8.75
N GLY A 8 3.12 9.46 -8.52
CA GLY A 8 3.35 8.08 -8.94
C GLY A 8 2.41 7.08 -8.28
N VAL A 9 2.06 7.30 -7.00
CA VAL A 9 1.10 6.48 -6.25
C VAL A 9 -0.26 6.47 -6.95
N VAL A 10 -0.75 7.64 -7.36
CA VAL A 10 -2.06 7.77 -8.02
C VAL A 10 -2.09 7.04 -9.36
N MET A 11 -1.08 7.28 -10.20
CA MET A 11 -0.97 6.64 -11.51
C MET A 11 -0.88 5.12 -11.38
N SER A 12 -0.05 4.63 -10.45
CA SER A 12 0.12 3.20 -10.26
C SER A 12 -1.16 2.54 -9.75
N LEU A 13 -1.86 3.12 -8.78
CA LEU A 13 -3.12 2.54 -8.30
C LEU A 13 -4.19 2.47 -9.39
N ALA A 14 -4.26 3.48 -10.27
CA ALA A 14 -5.14 3.46 -11.44
C ALA A 14 -4.74 2.36 -12.45
N GLU A 15 -3.45 2.24 -12.77
CA GLU A 15 -2.92 1.20 -13.67
C GLU A 15 -3.12 -0.23 -13.14
N HIS A 16 -3.11 -0.40 -11.81
CA HIS A 16 -3.43 -1.67 -11.14
C HIS A 16 -4.94 -1.91 -10.99
N GLY A 17 -5.79 -1.00 -11.47
CA GLY A 17 -7.24 -1.19 -11.53
C GLY A 17 -7.98 -0.99 -10.22
N PHE A 18 -7.40 -0.30 -9.22
CA PHE A 18 -8.12 0.02 -7.98
C PHE A 18 -9.27 1.02 -8.22
N PHE A 19 -9.12 1.89 -9.22
CA PHE A 19 -10.12 2.86 -9.68
C PHE A 19 -9.81 3.29 -11.12
N ALA A 20 -10.81 3.81 -11.84
CA ALA A 20 -10.57 4.48 -13.13
C ALA A 20 -9.92 5.86 -12.90
N PRO A 21 -9.05 6.36 -13.80
CA PRO A 21 -8.33 7.64 -13.60
C PRO A 21 -9.21 8.82 -13.18
N GLU A 22 -10.43 8.92 -13.72
CA GLU A 22 -11.39 9.99 -13.46
C GLU A 22 -11.97 9.93 -12.03
N GLN A 23 -11.89 8.77 -11.38
CA GLN A 23 -12.41 8.52 -10.02
C GLN A 23 -11.35 8.74 -8.93
N ALA A 24 -10.13 9.14 -9.29
CA ALA A 24 -9.02 9.24 -8.35
C ALA A 24 -9.35 10.07 -7.11
N ASN A 25 -10.00 11.22 -7.27
CA ASN A 25 -10.34 12.11 -6.15
C ASN A 25 -11.40 11.53 -5.21
N GLU A 26 -12.34 10.73 -5.74
CA GLU A 26 -13.38 10.08 -4.94
C GLU A 26 -12.81 8.88 -4.17
N PHE A 27 -11.87 8.16 -4.79
CA PHE A 27 -11.25 6.98 -4.20
C PHE A 27 -10.15 7.36 -3.18
N LEU A 28 -9.27 8.30 -3.52
CA LEU A 28 -8.10 8.69 -2.73
C LEU A 28 -8.43 9.75 -1.68
N THR A 29 -9.44 9.47 -0.86
CA THR A 29 -9.79 10.31 0.29
C THR A 29 -9.02 9.84 1.53
N LEU A 30 -8.69 10.77 2.43
CA LEU A 30 -8.02 10.42 3.69
C LEU A 30 -8.75 9.30 4.44
N GLY A 31 -10.08 9.38 4.54
CA GLY A 31 -10.88 8.35 5.20
C GLY A 31 -10.76 6.97 4.55
N ASN A 32 -10.70 6.91 3.23
CA ASN A 32 -10.57 5.63 2.51
C ASN A 32 -9.17 5.02 2.61
N LEU A 33 -8.14 5.85 2.78
CA LEU A 33 -6.73 5.44 2.87
C LEU A 33 -6.24 5.17 4.30
N THR A 34 -7.05 5.46 5.32
CA THR A 34 -6.64 5.39 6.72
C THR A 34 -7.15 4.12 7.42
N ALA A 35 -6.27 3.39 8.10
CA ALA A 35 -6.67 2.31 8.99
C ALA A 35 -7.37 2.84 10.26
N PRO A 36 -8.32 2.10 10.86
CA PRO A 36 -8.79 0.77 10.47
C PRO A 36 -10.03 0.80 9.54
N GLY A 37 -10.60 1.98 9.27
CA GLY A 37 -11.92 2.10 8.63
C GLY A 37 -11.91 2.30 7.11
N GLY A 38 -10.77 2.62 6.52
CA GLY A 38 -10.61 2.82 5.08
C GLY A 38 -10.74 1.52 4.30
N ARG A 39 -11.21 1.57 3.05
CA ARG A 39 -11.33 0.38 2.19
C ARG A 39 -10.00 -0.04 1.59
N LEU A 40 -9.03 0.88 1.50
CA LEU A 40 -7.67 0.60 1.07
C LEU A 40 -6.68 1.31 2.00
N PRO A 41 -6.50 0.83 3.25
CA PRO A 41 -5.47 1.36 4.12
C PRO A 41 -4.11 1.31 3.42
N LEU A 42 -3.49 2.48 3.24
CA LEU A 42 -2.32 2.64 2.39
C LEU A 42 -1.15 3.17 3.22
N ASN A 43 0.02 2.53 3.08
CA ASN A 43 1.26 2.98 3.73
C ASN A 43 1.09 3.22 5.23
N THR A 44 0.50 2.25 5.93
CA THR A 44 0.10 2.32 7.36
C THR A 44 1.23 2.66 8.33
N SER A 45 2.47 2.30 8.01
CA SER A 45 3.65 2.68 8.79
C SER A 45 4.09 4.14 8.60
N GLY A 46 3.54 4.84 7.60
CA GLY A 46 3.99 6.14 7.11
C GLY A 46 4.66 6.06 5.73
N GLY A 47 4.96 4.85 5.24
CA GLY A 47 5.59 4.63 3.93
C GLY A 47 6.92 5.37 3.77
N ASN A 48 7.33 5.53 2.52
CA ASN A 48 8.61 6.13 2.17
C ASN A 48 8.78 7.59 2.66
N LEU A 49 7.69 8.37 2.72
CA LEU A 49 7.76 9.79 3.13
C LEU A 49 7.88 10.00 4.64
N ALA A 50 7.25 9.15 5.46
CA ALA A 50 7.16 9.35 6.90
C ALA A 50 7.81 8.26 7.76
N GLU A 51 7.90 7.01 7.29
CA GLU A 51 8.62 5.93 8.00
C GLU A 51 10.12 6.01 7.70
N CYS A 52 10.49 5.71 6.45
CA CYS A 52 11.87 5.69 5.99
C CYS A 52 11.92 5.49 4.48
N TYR A 53 12.87 6.11 3.79
CA TYR A 53 13.09 5.86 2.36
C TYR A 53 14.20 4.82 2.13
N MET A 54 13.89 3.55 2.37
CA MET A 54 14.79 2.40 2.12
C MET A 54 14.46 1.70 0.80
N HIS A 55 14.10 2.51 -0.20
CA HIS A 55 13.74 2.07 -1.54
C HIS A 55 12.69 0.93 -1.54
N GLY A 56 11.69 1.02 -0.65
CA GLY A 56 10.55 0.11 -0.61
C GLY A 56 10.77 -1.15 0.22
N LEU A 57 11.96 -1.39 0.78
CA LEU A 57 12.19 -2.53 1.66
C LEU A 57 11.29 -2.47 2.91
N GLU A 58 11.11 -1.27 3.46
CA GLU A 58 10.24 -0.97 4.59
C GLU A 58 8.79 -1.43 4.35
N LEU A 59 8.29 -1.29 3.12
CA LEU A 59 6.93 -1.67 2.75
C LEU A 59 6.69 -3.18 2.81
N HIS A 60 7.72 -3.98 2.48
CA HIS A 60 7.66 -5.43 2.60
C HIS A 60 7.56 -5.85 4.07
N ILE A 61 8.35 -5.19 4.92
CA ILE A 61 8.36 -5.46 6.35
C ILE A 61 7.00 -5.07 6.95
N GLU A 62 6.47 -3.90 6.59
CA GLU A 62 5.15 -3.46 7.07
C GLU A 62 4.03 -4.40 6.62
N ALA A 63 4.03 -4.85 5.36
CA ALA A 63 3.06 -5.84 4.88
C ALA A 63 3.10 -7.13 5.72
N VAL A 64 4.30 -7.64 6.03
CA VAL A 64 4.46 -8.82 6.90
C VAL A 64 4.01 -8.53 8.33
N ARG A 65 4.30 -7.34 8.88
CA ARG A 65 3.81 -6.93 10.22
C ARG A 65 2.28 -6.89 10.25
N GLN A 66 1.62 -6.36 9.22
CA GLN A 66 0.15 -6.31 9.13
C GLN A 66 -0.44 -7.72 9.15
N LEU A 67 0.04 -8.61 8.28
CA LEU A 67 -0.43 -10.01 8.19
C LEU A 67 -0.17 -10.82 9.46
N ARG A 68 0.84 -10.45 10.25
CA ARG A 68 1.12 -11.06 11.57
C ARG A 68 0.38 -10.38 12.73
N GLY A 69 -0.35 -9.30 12.49
CA GLY A 69 -0.99 -8.50 13.54
C GLY A 69 -0.01 -7.77 14.47
N GLN A 70 1.19 -7.45 13.99
CA GLN A 70 2.28 -6.84 14.74
C GLN A 70 2.53 -5.36 14.37
N SER A 71 1.80 -4.80 13.41
CA SER A 71 1.92 -3.38 13.06
C SER A 71 1.39 -2.48 14.17
N THR A 72 2.04 -1.33 14.38
CA THR A 72 1.59 -0.29 15.30
C THR A 72 0.34 0.45 14.79
N ALA A 73 0.11 0.44 13.48
CA ALA A 73 -1.06 1.02 12.81
C ALA A 73 -1.86 -0.08 12.12
N ARG A 74 -2.33 -1.04 12.92
CA ARG A 74 -2.92 -2.30 12.44
C ARG A 74 -4.20 -2.09 11.62
N VAL A 75 -4.29 -2.80 10.50
CA VAL A 75 -5.53 -3.07 9.77
C VAL A 75 -6.20 -4.29 10.40
N ALA A 76 -7.47 -4.16 10.78
CA ALA A 76 -8.21 -5.26 11.39
C ALA A 76 -8.33 -6.42 10.39
N ASP A 77 -8.04 -7.64 10.87
CA ASP A 77 -8.25 -8.90 10.14
C ASP A 77 -7.66 -8.91 8.71
N ALA A 78 -6.47 -8.32 8.57
CA ALA A 78 -5.75 -8.30 7.31
C ALA A 78 -5.21 -9.70 6.96
N ASP A 79 -5.84 -10.35 5.98
CA ASP A 79 -5.39 -11.64 5.42
C ASP A 79 -4.61 -11.50 4.13
N LEU A 80 -4.66 -10.34 3.47
CA LEU A 80 -4.01 -10.05 2.20
C LEU A 80 -3.33 -8.68 2.24
N ALA A 81 -2.11 -8.61 1.73
CA ALA A 81 -1.37 -7.36 1.56
C ALA A 81 -0.72 -7.30 0.18
N VAL A 82 -0.67 -6.10 -0.40
CA VAL A 82 -0.05 -5.86 -1.71
C VAL A 82 1.06 -4.82 -1.55
N VAL A 83 2.24 -5.14 -2.07
CA VAL A 83 3.39 -4.24 -2.17
C VAL A 83 3.65 -3.99 -3.65
N ILE A 84 3.60 -2.72 -4.05
CA ILE A 84 3.81 -2.27 -5.42
C ILE A 84 5.04 -1.37 -5.41
N SER A 85 6.02 -1.67 -6.26
CA SER A 85 7.25 -0.88 -6.40
C SER A 85 7.01 0.43 -7.15
N GLY A 86 8.01 1.30 -7.16
CA GLY A 86 7.88 2.65 -7.70
C GLY A 86 7.65 2.63 -9.21
N PRO A 87 6.63 3.32 -9.73
CA PRO A 87 6.49 3.47 -11.18
C PRO A 87 7.66 4.29 -11.75
N MET A 88 7.77 4.32 -13.09
CA MET A 88 8.68 5.19 -13.86
C MET A 88 10.16 4.74 -13.96
N VAL A 89 10.60 3.69 -13.25
CA VAL A 89 11.96 3.13 -13.39
C VAL A 89 11.93 1.61 -13.54
N SER A 90 12.52 1.08 -14.61
CA SER A 90 12.62 -0.37 -14.83
C SER A 90 13.95 -0.92 -14.30
N PRO A 91 13.97 -2.10 -13.63
CA PRO A 91 12.86 -3.02 -13.43
C PRO A 91 11.95 -2.68 -12.24
N VAL A 92 10.66 -2.99 -12.37
CA VAL A 92 9.66 -2.94 -11.30
C VAL A 92 9.11 -4.33 -10.98
N SER A 93 8.69 -4.53 -9.75
CA SER A 93 7.99 -5.74 -9.29
C SER A 93 6.83 -5.41 -8.37
N ASN A 94 5.86 -6.32 -8.31
CA ASN A 94 4.78 -6.29 -7.35
C ASN A 94 4.78 -7.61 -6.58
N MET A 95 4.30 -7.55 -5.34
CA MET A 95 4.20 -8.70 -4.46
C MET A 95 2.84 -8.71 -3.80
N ILE A 96 2.21 -9.88 -3.79
CA ILE A 96 1.01 -10.16 -3.02
C ILE A 96 1.42 -11.15 -1.93
N LEU A 97 1.09 -10.83 -0.68
CA LEU A 97 1.35 -11.66 0.49
C LEU A 97 0.01 -12.01 1.13
N GLY A 98 -0.17 -13.27 1.52
CA GLY A 98 -1.39 -13.76 2.15
C GLY A 98 -1.09 -14.55 3.42
N THR A 99 -2.06 -14.58 4.34
CA THR A 99 -2.08 -15.55 5.45
C THR A 99 -2.55 -16.92 4.95
N ALA A 100 -2.54 -17.92 5.82
CA ALA A 100 -3.11 -19.23 5.48
C ALA A 100 -4.62 -19.18 5.17
N ALA A 101 -5.33 -18.11 5.54
CA ALA A 101 -6.75 -17.93 5.23
C ALA A 101 -7.02 -17.65 3.75
N THR A 102 -5.99 -17.35 2.94
CA THR A 102 -6.13 -17.06 1.51
C THR A 102 -5.90 -18.26 0.58
N LEU A 103 -5.73 -19.46 1.13
CA LEU A 103 -5.56 -20.72 0.38
C LEU A 103 -6.90 -21.45 0.21
#